data_AF-A0A937IIN2-F1
#
_entry.id   AF-A0A937IIN2-F1
#
_cell.length_a   1.000
_cell.length_b   1.000
_cell.length_c   1.000
_cell.angle_alpha   90.00
_cell.angle_beta   90.00
_cell.angle_gamma   90.00
#
_symmetry.space_group_name_H-M   'P 1'
#
loop_
_entity.id
_entity.type
_entity.pdbx_description
1 polymer ?
#
loop_
_entity_poly.entity_id
_entity_poly.type
_entity_poly.pdbx_seq_one_letter_code
_entity_poly.pdbx_strand_id
1 'polypeptide(L)'
;MNELQKIDSLLSRLDQLNKLKFNLSDFDDVNKKLQSSIENFRENFKDKEINKLSTDDKETFINILSKIESLESQILPKANLVNSFSNYKI
;
A
#
# COMPACT_ATOMS: atom_id res chain seq x y z
N MET A 1 2.03 -1.03 -18.04
CA MET A 1 2.27 -1.28 -16.60
C MET A 1 1.20 -2.26 -16.16
N ASN A 2 1.56 -3.42 -15.64
CA ASN A 2 0.56 -4.36 -15.09
C ASN A 2 0.10 -3.85 -13.71
N GLU A 3 -1.00 -4.41 -13.18
CA GLU A 3 -1.55 -3.97 -11.89
C GLU A 3 -0.55 -4.13 -10.73
N LEU A 4 0.33 -5.14 -10.77
CA LEU A 4 1.40 -5.32 -9.77
C LEU A 4 2.37 -4.15 -9.77
N GLN A 5 2.87 -3.76 -10.94
CA GLN A 5 3.76 -2.61 -11.07
C GLN A 5 3.08 -1.32 -10.59
N LYS A 6 1.78 -1.16 -10.86
CA LYS A 6 0.99 -0.02 -10.36
C LYS A 6 0.93 0.00 -8.83
N ILE A 7 0.66 -1.14 -8.21
CA ILE A 7 0.67 -1.30 -6.75
C ILE A 7 2.06 -0.96 -6.19
N ASP A 8 3.14 -1.47 -6.79
CA ASP A 8 4.52 -1.18 -6.35
C ASP A 8 4.87 0.32 -6.42
N SER A 9 4.42 1.00 -7.47
CA SER A 9 4.61 2.45 -7.63
C SER A 9 3.84 3.25 -6.57
N LEU A 10 2.60 2.85 -6.26
CA LEU A 10 1.78 3.48 -5.22
C LEU A 10 2.40 3.27 -3.83
N LEU A 11 2.92 2.08 -3.52
CA LEU A 11 3.65 1.82 -2.28
C LEU A 11 4.93 2.66 -2.18
N SER A 12 5.67 2.81 -3.28
CA SER A 12 6.85 3.67 -3.32
C SER A 12 6.50 5.14 -3.10
N ARG A 13 5.34 5.60 -3.60
CA ARG A 13 4.82 6.94 -3.32
C ARG A 13 4.41 7.09 -1.84
N LEU A 14 3.80 6.07 -1.25
CA LEU A 14 3.42 6.07 0.16
C LEU A 14 4.65 6.17 1.08
N ASP A 15 5.73 5.44 0.76
CA ASP A 15 7.01 5.54 1.46
C ASP A 15 7.60 6.96 1.40
N GLN A 16 7.59 7.58 0.22
CA GLN A 16 8.04 8.97 0.08
C GLN A 16 7.21 9.94 0.94
N LEU A 17 5.88 9.81 0.91
CA LEU A 17 5.00 10.64 1.73
C LEU A 17 5.23 10.42 3.23
N ASN A 18 5.54 9.19 3.65
CA ASN A 18 5.83 8.86 5.04
C ASN A 18 7.16 9.46 5.56
N LYS A 19 8.11 9.75 4.66
CA LYS A 19 9.40 10.41 4.96
C LYS A 19 9.32 11.93 4.95
N LEU A 20 8.34 12.50 4.24
CA LEU A 20 8.10 13.93 4.16
C LEU A 20 7.19 14.41 5.29
N LYS A 21 6.99 15.73 5.40
CA LYS A 21 5.98 16.30 6.29
C LYS A 21 4.62 15.73 5.91
N PHE A 22 3.92 15.18 6.89
CA PHE A 22 2.64 14.51 6.65
C PHE A 22 1.61 15.47 6.03
N ASN A 23 1.02 15.04 4.92
CA ASN A 23 -0.11 15.67 4.26
C ASN A 23 -1.26 14.65 4.17
N LEU A 24 -2.34 14.92 4.91
CA LEU A 24 -3.49 14.02 4.98
C LEU A 24 -4.16 13.82 3.62
N SER A 25 -4.26 14.88 2.81
CA SER A 25 -4.93 14.80 1.50
C SER A 25 -4.15 13.93 0.52
N ASP A 26 -2.83 14.09 0.46
CA ASP A 26 -1.97 13.27 -0.41
C ASP A 26 -1.94 11.81 0.05
N PHE A 27 -1.93 11.59 1.37
CA PHE A 27 -1.96 10.25 1.95
C PHE A 27 -3.29 9.54 1.62
N ASP A 28 -4.42 10.20 1.81
CA ASP A 28 -5.76 9.66 1.53
C ASP A 28 -5.96 9.35 0.04
N ASP A 29 -5.50 10.22 -0.87
CA ASP A 29 -5.53 9.99 -2.30
C ASP A 29 -4.72 8.75 -2.72
N VAL A 30 -3.48 8.63 -2.24
CA VAL A 30 -2.63 7.47 -2.52
C VAL A 30 -3.24 6.19 -1.94
N ASN A 31 -3.79 6.26 -0.73
CA ASN A 31 -4.41 5.11 -0.08
C ASN A 31 -5.65 4.61 -0.84
N LYS A 32 -6.52 5.51 -1.30
CA LYS A 32 -7.69 5.16 -2.13
C LYS A 32 -7.27 4.51 -3.45
N LYS A 33 -6.26 5.08 -4.13
CA LYS A 33 -5.72 4.52 -5.38
C LYS A 33 -5.10 3.13 -5.17
N LEU A 34 -4.42 2.93 -4.05
CA LEU A 34 -3.85 1.64 -3.67
C LEU A 34 -4.96 0.61 -3.45
N GLN A 35 -5.99 0.96 -2.69
CA GLN A 35 -7.15 0.10 -2.46
C GLN A 35 -7.81 -0.33 -3.77
N SER A 36 -8.14 0.62 -4.65
CA SER A 36 -8.76 0.28 -5.95
C SER A 36 -7.86 -0.60 -6.82
N SER A 37 -6.54 -0.40 -6.79
CA SER A 37 -5.60 -1.21 -7.59
C SER A 37 -5.49 -2.64 -7.02
N ILE A 38 -5.52 -2.80 -5.69
CA ILE A 38 -5.55 -4.12 -5.03
C ILE A 38 -6.87 -4.85 -5.31
N GLU A 39 -8.00 -4.15 -5.25
CA GLU A 39 -9.31 -4.71 -5.57
C GLU A 39 -9.37 -5.18 -7.03
N ASN A 40 -8.93 -4.33 -7.97
CA ASN A 40 -8.82 -4.70 -9.39
C ASN A 40 -7.89 -5.88 -9.61
N PHE A 41 -6.72 -5.90 -8.96
CA PHE A 41 -5.80 -7.02 -9.02
C PHE A 41 -6.48 -8.30 -8.52
N ARG A 42 -7.16 -8.25 -7.36
CA ARG A 42 -7.86 -9.38 -6.76
C ARG A 42 -8.96 -9.92 -7.68
N GLU A 43 -9.77 -9.06 -8.29
CA GLU A 43 -10.84 -9.46 -9.19
C GLU A 43 -10.29 -10.10 -10.48
N ASN A 44 -9.30 -9.47 -11.10
CA ASN A 44 -8.66 -9.99 -12.31
C ASN A 44 -7.88 -11.30 -12.08
N PHE A 45 -7.53 -11.61 -10.84
CA PHE A 45 -6.87 -12.85 -10.44
C PHE A 45 -7.79 -13.96 -9.96
N LYS A 46 -9.04 -13.66 -9.56
CA LYS A 46 -10.01 -14.71 -9.24
C LYS A 46 -10.27 -15.65 -10.42
N ASP A 47 -10.16 -15.13 -11.64
CA ASP A 47 -10.42 -15.87 -12.88
C ASP A 47 -9.14 -16.45 -13.53
N LYS A 48 -7.96 -16.14 -12.98
CA LYS A 48 -6.67 -16.63 -13.51
C LYS A 48 -5.98 -17.47 -12.44
N GLU A 49 -5.75 -18.75 -12.73
CA GLU A 49 -4.88 -19.57 -11.87
C GLU A 49 -3.54 -18.83 -11.65
N ILE A 50 -3.13 -18.72 -10.38
CA ILE A 50 -1.84 -18.14 -9.96
C ILE A 50 -0.66 -18.75 -10.73
N ASN A 51 -0.84 -19.96 -11.26
CA ASN A 51 0.10 -20.68 -12.12
C ASN A 51 0.41 -19.96 -13.45
N LYS A 52 -0.42 -19.00 -13.89
CA LYS A 52 -0.18 -18.18 -15.09
C LYS A 52 0.71 -16.96 -14.84
N LEU A 53 1.12 -16.69 -13.60
CA LEU A 53 2.08 -15.63 -13.31
C LEU A 53 3.46 -15.98 -13.83
N SER A 54 4.09 -15.02 -14.51
CA SER A 54 5.51 -15.09 -14.85
C SER A 54 6.36 -15.10 -13.58
N THR A 55 7.62 -15.53 -13.71
CA THR A 55 8.59 -15.46 -12.60
C THR A 55 8.77 -14.02 -12.11
N ASP A 56 8.86 -13.06 -13.04
CA ASP A 56 9.03 -11.63 -12.73
C ASP A 56 7.82 -11.07 -11.97
N ASP A 57 6.60 -11.49 -12.32
CA ASP A 57 5.39 -11.10 -11.59
C ASP A 57 5.38 -11.65 -10.16
N LYS A 58 5.84 -12.90 -9.97
CA LYS A 58 5.94 -13.51 -8.64
C LYS A 58 6.97 -12.79 -7.77
N GLU A 59 8.12 -12.43 -8.34
CA GLU A 59 9.13 -11.63 -7.66
C GLU A 59 8.58 -10.24 -7.29
N THR A 60 7.92 -9.58 -8.23
CA THR A 60 7.26 -8.28 -7.97
C THR A 60 6.22 -8.39 -6.85
N PHE A 61 5.43 -9.47 -6.84
CA PHE A 61 4.45 -9.71 -5.78
C PHE A 61 5.10 -9.89 -4.41
N ILE A 62 6.19 -10.66 -4.31
CA ILE A 62 6.96 -10.82 -3.06
C ILE A 62 7.49 -9.45 -2.60
N ASN A 63 8.06 -8.66 -3.51
CA ASN A 63 8.57 -7.32 -3.19
C ASN A 63 7.48 -6.38 -2.67
N ILE A 64 6.27 -6.47 -3.24
CA ILE A 64 5.09 -5.72 -2.78
C ILE A 64 4.74 -6.12 -1.34
N LEU A 65 4.69 -7.42 -1.02
CA LEU A 65 4.39 -7.89 0.33
C LEU A 65 5.40 -7.36 1.35
N SER A 66 6.70 -7.48 1.05
CA SER A 66 7.75 -6.97 1.94
C SER A 66 7.70 -5.45 2.13
N LYS A 67 7.34 -4.69 1.07
CA LYS A 67 7.13 -3.24 1.21
C LYS A 67 5.93 -2.90 2.09
N ILE A 68 4.83 -3.65 1.97
CA ILE A 68 3.65 -3.45 2.83
C ILE A 68 4.03 -3.67 4.29
N GLU A 69 4.68 -4.79 4.62
CA GLU A 69 5.11 -5.10 6.00
C GLU A 69 6.03 -3.99 6.56
N SER A 70 6.98 -3.51 5.75
CA SER A 70 7.85 -2.41 6.14
C SER A 70 7.08 -1.12 6.39
N LEU A 71 6.15 -0.75 5.52
CA LEU A 71 5.36 0.47 5.62
C LEU A 71 4.40 0.44 6.81
N GLU A 72 3.73 -0.68 7.06
CA GLU A 72 2.87 -0.87 8.22
C GLU A 72 3.65 -0.65 9.52
N SER A 73 4.85 -1.23 9.63
CA SER A 73 5.70 -1.07 10.83
C SER A 73 6.07 0.39 11.11
N GLN A 74 6.14 1.24 10.07
CA GLN A 74 6.51 2.65 10.18
C GLN A 74 5.30 3.57 10.40
N ILE A 75 4.16 3.25 9.79
CA ILE A 75 2.97 4.12 9.76
C ILE A 75 2.07 3.84 10.97
N LEU A 76 1.87 2.57 11.36
CA LEU A 76 0.97 2.21 12.46
C LEU A 76 1.34 2.88 13.79
N PRO A 77 2.62 2.95 14.21
CA PRO A 77 2.98 3.66 15.44
C PRO A 77 2.61 5.15 15.40
N LYS A 78 2.78 5.81 14.24
CA LYS A 78 2.43 7.23 14.07
C LYS A 78 0.92 7.44 14.16
N ALA A 79 0.13 6.58 13.52
CA ALA A 79 -1.33 6.63 13.59
C ALA A 79 -1.84 6.40 15.02
N ASN A 80 -1.24 5.43 15.74
CA ASN A 80 -1.58 5.15 17.13
C ASN A 80 -1.29 6.34 18.05
N LEU A 81 -0.15 7.03 17.85
CA LEU A 81 0.16 8.26 18.59
C LEU A 81 -0.89 9.35 18.33
N VAL A 82 -1.23 9.63 17.07
CA VAL A 82 -2.27 10.63 16.74
C VAL A 82 -3.61 10.29 17.39
N ASN A 83 -4.00 9.02 17.36
CA ASN A 83 -5.24 8.55 17.98
C ASN A 83 -5.21 8.66 19.51
N SER A 84 -4.04 8.47 20.15
CA SER A 84 -3.91 8.63 21.60
C SER A 84 -4.13 10.07 22.08
N PHE A 85 -3.80 11.08 21.26
CA PHE A 85 -4.09 12.49 21.56
C PHE A 85 -5.55 12.87 21.25
N SER A 86 -6.17 12.19 20.28
CA SER A 86 -7.55 12.48 19.84
C SER A 86 -8.61 11.94 20.81
N ASN A 87 -8.27 10.92 21.60
CA ASN A 87 -9.14 10.37 22.63
C ASN A 87 -9.10 11.16 23.96
N TYR A 88 -8.31 12.23 24.05
CA TYR A 88 -8.31 13.14 25.19
C TYR A 88 -9.49 14.12 25.05
N LYS A 89 -10.70 13.67 25.42
CA LYS A 89 -11.79 14.60 25.72
C LYS A 89 -11.50 15.23 27.10
N ILE A 90 -11.14 16.51 27.10
CA ILE A 90 -11.18 17.38 28.29
C ILE A 90 -12.65 17.66 28.62
#